data_AF-A0A951ZND0-F1
#
_entry.id   AF-A0A951ZND0-F1
#
_cell.length_a   1.000
_cell.length_b   1.000
_cell.length_c   1.000
_cell.angle_alpha   90.00
_cell.angle_beta   90.00
_cell.angle_gamma   90.00
#
_symmetry.space_group_name_H-M   'P 1'
#
loop_
_entity.id
_entity.type
_entity.pdbx_description
1 polymer ?
#
loop_
_entity_poly.entity_id
_entity_poly.type
_entity_poly.pdbx_seq_one_letter_code
_entity_poly.pdbx_strand_id
1 'polypeptide(L)' 'MEGRIVFDAEGCEIFNFGKHKGKRVEDVFSTEPSYYNWMMNGDFASYTKKVISDIKMRMLKNKFR' A
#
# COMPACT_ATOMS: atom_id res chain seq x y z
N MET A 1 1.62 8.70 -16.63
CA MET A 1 1.28 7.50 -15.84
C MET A 1 1.13 7.94 -14.39
N GLU A 2 -0.11 8.09 -13.91
CA GLU A 2 -0.35 8.37 -12.49
C GLU A 2 -0.19 7.06 -11.71
N GLY A 3 0.89 6.96 -10.93
CA GLY A 3 1.13 5.80 -10.07
C GLY A 3 0.02 5.65 -9.04
N ARG A 4 -0.45 4.41 -8.82
CA ARG A 4 -1.46 4.10 -7.79
C ARG A 4 -0.92 4.28 -6.36
N ILE A 5 0.38 4.08 -6.19
CA ILE A 5 1.12 4.37 -4.97
C ILE A 5 2.13 5.46 -5.32
N VAL A 6 2.19 6.53 -4.52
CA VAL A 6 3.13 7.65 -4.65
C VAL A 6 3.72 7.98 -3.29
N PHE A 7 4.76 8.80 -3.25
CA PHE A 7 5.32 9.31 -2.00
C PHE A 7 4.67 10.64 -1.63
N ASP A 8 4.35 10.83 -0.35
CA ASP A 8 3.97 12.14 0.18
C ASP A 8 5.20 13.03 0.42
N ALA A 9 4.98 14.23 0.97
CA ALA A 9 6.06 15.19 1.26
C ALA A 9 7.03 14.70 2.34
N GLU A 10 6.63 13.72 3.16
CA GLU A 10 7.44 13.11 4.21
C GLU A 10 8.22 11.88 3.69
N GLY A 11 8.01 11.50 2.43
CA GLY A 11 8.63 10.32 1.83
C GLY A 11 7.93 9.01 2.20
N CYS A 12 6.67 9.05 2.67
CA CYS A 12 5.88 7.86 2.96
C CYS A 12 5.03 7.43 1.76
N GLU A 13 4.89 6.13 1.53
CA GLU A 13 3.99 5.62 0.49
C GLU A 13 2.53 5.87 0.84
N ILE A 14 1.84 6.62 -0.04
CA ILE A 14 0.42 6.92 0.06
C ILE A 14 -0.34 6.39 -1.17
N PHE A 15 -1.62 6.09 -0.98
CA PHE A 15 -2.52 5.80 -2.09
C PHE A 15 -2.84 7.08 -2.87
N ASN A 16 -2.78 7.01 -4.20
CA ASN A 16 -3.20 8.11 -5.08
C ASN A 16 -4.59 7.87 -5.73
N PHE A 17 -5.34 6.88 -5.25
CA PHE A 17 -6.63 6.47 -5.83
C PHE A 17 -7.66 6.03 -4.78
N GLY A 18 -8.91 5.95 -5.21
CA GLY A 18 -10.02 5.36 -4.45
C GLY A 18 -10.34 6.07 -3.14
N LYS A 19 -11.10 5.39 -2.26
CA LYS A 19 -11.54 5.91 -0.95
C LYS A 19 -10.40 6.22 0.04
N HIS A 20 -9.20 5.71 -0.23
CA HIS A 20 -8.02 5.91 0.62
C HIS A 20 -7.00 6.89 0.02
N LYS A 21 -7.35 7.64 -1.02
CA LYS A 21 -6.46 8.64 -1.62
C LYS A 21 -5.91 9.60 -0.54
N GLY A 22 -4.60 9.79 -0.54
CA GLY A 22 -3.87 10.61 0.43
C GLY A 22 -3.54 9.91 1.75
N LYS A 23 -4.00 8.67 1.97
CA LYS A 23 -3.67 7.90 3.19
C LYS A 23 -2.42 7.05 2.97
N ARG A 24 -1.60 6.90 4.02
CA ARG A 24 -0.43 6.01 4.01
C ARG A 24 -0.86 4.57 3.84
N VAL A 25 -0.11 3.84 3.03
CA VAL A 25 -0.38 2.44 2.72
C VAL A 25 -0.29 1.57 3.97
N GLU A 26 0.69 1.84 4.83
CA GLU A 26 0.90 1.11 6.09
C GLU A 26 -0.26 1.28 7.07
N ASP A 27 -0.81 2.49 7.20
CA ASP A 27 -1.95 2.77 8.06
C ASP A 27 -3.18 1.98 7.60
N VAL A 28 -3.52 2.04 6.31
CA VAL A 28 -4.65 1.30 5.77
C VAL A 28 -4.46 -0.21 5.90
N PHE A 29 -3.24 -0.73 5.70
CA PHE A 29 -2.98 -2.17 5.87
C PHE A 29 -2.99 -2.62 7.33
N SER A 30 -2.81 -1.70 8.27
CA SER A 30 -2.94 -1.95 9.70
C SER A 30 -4.40 -1.92 10.15
N THR A 31 -5.17 -0.93 9.68
CA THR A 31 -6.59 -0.76 10.05
C THR A 31 -7.52 -1.69 9.26
N GLU A 32 -7.23 -1.93 7.99
CA GLU A 32 -8.02 -2.74 7.06
C GLU A 32 -7.12 -3.79 6.36
N PRO A 33 -6.70 -4.87 7.04
CA PRO A 33 -5.85 -5.92 6.45
C PRO A 33 -6.45 -6.55 5.20
N SER A 34 -7.78 -6.62 5.12
CA SER A 34 -8.53 -7.12 3.96
C SER A 34 -8.30 -6.28 2.70
N TYR A 35 -7.93 -5.01 2.84
CA TYR A 35 -7.66 -4.12 1.71
C TYR A 35 -6.44 -4.57 0.90
N TYR A 36 -5.41 -5.09 1.57
CA TYR A 36 -4.27 -5.73 0.90
C TYR A 36 -4.73 -6.91 0.03
N ASN A 37 -5.60 -7.77 0.58
CA ASN A 37 -6.09 -8.93 -0.16
C ASN A 37 -6.95 -8.52 -1.36
N TRP A 38 -7.80 -7.49 -1.21
CA TRP A 38 -8.56 -6.90 -2.32
C TRP A 38 -7.64 -6.40 -3.43
N MET A 39 -6.54 -5.71 -3.11
CA MET A 39 -5.58 -5.25 -4.12
C MET A 39 -4.80 -6.38 -4.78
N MET A 40 -4.44 -7.42 -4.03
CA MET A 40 -3.72 -8.57 -4.60
C MET A 40 -4.59 -9.39 -5.55
N ASN A 41 -5.88 -9.56 -5.23
CA ASN A 41 -6.82 -10.29 -6.07
C ASN A 41 -7.45 -9.42 -7.18
N GLY A 42 -7.44 -8.10 -7.02
CA GLY A 42 -7.99 -7.17 -8.00
C GLY A 42 -7.14 -7.01 -9.25
N ASP A 43 -7.70 -6.30 -10.23
CA ASP A 43 -7.05 -5.97 -11.51
C ASP A 43 -6.07 -4.79 -11.35
N PHE A 44 -4.98 -5.07 -10.65
CA PHE A 44 -3.89 -4.13 -10.44
C PHE A 44 -2.65 -4.55 -11.23
N ALA A 45 -1.95 -3.56 -11.78
CA ALA A 45 -0.71 -3.79 -12.52
C ALA A 45 0.30 -4.50 -11.61
N SER A 46 1.10 -5.40 -12.19
CA SER A 46 2.09 -6.19 -11.44
C SER A 46 3.05 -5.33 -10.61
N TYR A 47 3.38 -4.14 -11.11
CA TYR A 47 4.16 -3.15 -10.35
C TYR A 47 3.47 -2.71 -9.07
N THR A 48 2.18 -2.35 -9.12
CA THR A 48 1.41 -1.96 -7.92
C THR A 48 1.35 -3.12 -6.93
N LYS A 49 1.07 -4.34 -7.40
CA LYS A 49 1.04 -5.55 -6.54
C LYS A 49 2.40 -5.80 -5.87
N LYS A 50 3.49 -5.66 -6.62
CA LYS A 50 4.85 -5.78 -6.06
C LYS A 50 5.11 -4.75 -4.96
N VAL A 51 4.84 -3.48 -5.21
CA VAL A 51 5.05 -2.39 -4.25
C VAL A 51 4.28 -2.63 -2.94
N ILE A 52 2.99 -2.99 -3.02
CA ILE A 52 2.20 -3.23 -1.80
C ILE A 52 2.65 -4.48 -1.04
N SER A 53 3.14 -5.52 -1.73
CA SER A 53 3.72 -6.70 -1.07
C SER A 53 5.03 -6.38 -0.36
N ASP A 54 5.90 -5.57 -0.96
CA ASP A 54 7.12 -5.08 -0.34
C ASP A 54 6.81 -4.27 0.94
N ILE A 55 5.85 -3.34 0.88
CA ILE A 55 5.39 -2.59 2.05
C ILE A 55 4.90 -3.54 3.15
N LYS A 56 4.03 -4.50 2.81
CA LYS A 56 3.49 -5.47 3.78
C LYS A 56 4.60 -6.30 4.43
N MET A 57 5.61 -6.72 3.66
CA MET A 57 6.73 -7.48 4.19
C MET A 57 7.58 -6.66 5.16
N ARG A 58 7.83 -5.38 4.86
CA ARG A 58 8.54 -4.47 5.78
C ARG A 58 7.77 -4.26 7.09
N MET A 59 6.45 -4.07 7.01
CA MET A 59 5.60 -3.96 8.21
C MET A 59 5.68 -5.22 9.09
N LEU A 60 5.66 -6.41 8.46
CA LEU A 60 5.81 -7.67 9.20
C LEU A 60 7.17 -7.75 9.87
N LYS A 61 8.27 -7.45 9.16
CA LYS A 61 9.62 -7.44 9.74
C LYS A 61 9.74 -6.48 10.93
N ASN A 62 9.16 -5.28 10.84
CA ASN A 62 9.17 -4.31 11.93
C ASN A 62 8.32 -4.75 13.14
N LYS A 63 7.30 -5.59 12.94
CA LYS A 63 6.47 -6.12 14.05
C LYS A 63 7.19 -7.20 14.86
N PHE A 64 8.15 -7.91 14.27
CA PHE A 64 8.92 -8.97 14.93
C PHE A 64 10.30 -8.52 15.43
N ARG A 65 10.59 -7.23 15.35
CA ARG A 65 11.78 -6.61 15.92
C ARG A 65 11.45 -6.05 17.30
#